data_AF-A0A960SMK3-F1
#
_entry.id   AF-A0A960SMK3-F1
#
_cell.length_a   1.000
_cell.length_b   1.000
_cell.length_c   1.000
_cell.angle_alpha   90.00
_cell.angle_beta   90.00
_cell.angle_gamma   90.00
#
_symmetry.space_group_name_H-M   'P 1'
#
loop_
_entity.id
_entity.type
_entity.pdbx_description
1 polymer ?
#
loop_
_entity_poly.entity_id
_entity_poly.type
_entity_poly.pdbx_seq_one_letter_code
_entity_poly.pdbx_strand_id
1 'polypeptide(L)' 'EGCDALVVATEWEEFKQLDLARARAAMTHPILFDGRNLFDPDEMERFGWVYRSVGR' A
#
# COMPACT_ATOMS: atom_id res chain seq x y z
N GLU A 1 -9.33 6.59 7.72
CA GLU A 1 -8.43 6.84 8.86
C GLU A 1 -8.72 5.82 9.95
N GLY A 2 -7.69 5.37 10.67
CA GLY A 2 -7.81 4.37 11.73
C GLY A 2 -8.06 2.93 11.25
N CYS A 3 -7.76 2.63 9.98
CA CYS A 3 -7.89 1.27 9.45
C CYS A 3 -6.62 0.44 9.69
N ASP A 4 -6.79 -0.88 9.69
CA ASP A 4 -5.70 -1.85 9.87
C ASP A 4 -5.06 -2.30 8.55
N ALA A 5 -5.75 -2.08 7.43
CA ALA A 5 -5.25 -2.45 6.12
C ALA A 5 -5.80 -1.52 5.02
N LEU A 6 -5.01 -1.38 3.96
CA LEU A 6 -5.36 -0.75 2.69
C LEU A 6 -5.32 -1.83 1.60
N VAL A 7 -6.32 -1.86 0.72
CA VAL A 7 -6.40 -2.83 -0.37
C VAL A 7 -6.52 -2.10 -1.70
N VAL A 8 -5.60 -2.37 -2.62
CA VAL A 8 -5.67 -1.92 -4.01
C VAL A 8 -6.36 -3.01 -4.83
N ALA A 9 -7.63 -2.77 -5.14
CA ALA A 9 -8.46 -3.69 -5.92
C ALA A 9 -8.50 -3.34 -7.42
N THR A 10 -8.10 -2.13 -7.79
CA THR A 10 -8.17 -1.60 -9.16
C THR A 10 -6.91 -0.78 -9.49
N GLU A 11 -6.57 -0.70 -10.77
CA GLU A 11 -5.29 -0.23 -11.29
C GLU A 11 -5.29 1.25 -11.75
N TRP A 12 -6.12 2.07 -11.12
CA TRP A 12 -6.31 3.47 -11.49
C TRP A 12 -5.03 4.28 -11.23
N GLU A 13 -4.76 5.26 -12.10
CA GLU A 13 -3.53 6.04 -12.07
C GLU A 13 -3.38 6.84 -10.76
N GLU A 14 -4.50 7.27 -10.21
CA GLU A 14 -4.60 7.97 -8.92
C GLU A 14 -4.00 7.15 -7.76
N PHE A 15 -4.06 5.82 -7.82
CA PHE A 15 -3.47 4.96 -6.80
C PHE A 15 -1.96 4.77 -6.96
N LYS A 16 -1.43 4.90 -8.18
CA LYS A 16 0.02 4.88 -8.39
C LYS A 16 0.71 6.13 -7.84
N GLN A 17 -0.03 7.23 -7.75
CA GLN A 17 0.44 8.52 -7.24
C GLN A 17 0.05 8.77 -5.77
N LEU A 18 -0.36 7.72 -5.05
CA LEU A 18 -0.78 7.85 -3.66
C LEU A 18 0.37 8.37 -2.79
N ASP A 19 0.07 9.33 -1.91
CA ASP A 19 0.98 9.72 -0.85
C ASP A 19 1.01 8.62 0.24
N LEU A 20 1.91 7.66 0.03
CA LEU A 20 2.11 6.51 0.92
C LEU A 20 2.55 6.94 2.32
N ALA A 21 3.27 8.05 2.48
CA ALA A 21 3.69 8.52 3.79
C ALA A 21 2.48 9.02 4.60
N ARG A 22 1.62 9.81 3.96
CA ARG A 22 0.37 10.29 4.56
C ARG A 22 -0.59 9.14 4.86
N ALA A 23 -0.77 8.21 3.92
CA ALA A 23 -1.65 7.05 4.13
C ALA A 23 -1.19 6.22 5.33
N ARG A 24 0.12 5.93 5.43
CA ARG A 24 0.72 5.19 6.54
C ARG A 24 0.46 5.87 7.89
N ALA A 25 0.63 7.19 7.95
CA ALA A 25 0.43 7.97 9.17
C ALA A 25 -1.03 7.99 9.64
N ALA A 26 -1.98 7.74 8.73
CA ALA A 26 -3.41 7.74 9.02
C ALA A 26 -3.97 6.34 9.39
N MET A 27 -3.12 5.31 9.45
CA MET A 27 -3.49 3.92 9.71
C MET A 27 -3.02 3.46 11.09
N THR A 28 -3.77 2.53 11.70
CA THR A 28 -3.40 1.90 12.97
C THR A 28 -2.29 0.88 12.75
N HIS A 29 -2.42 0.10 11.68
CA HIS A 29 -1.43 -0.87 11.22
C HIS A 29 -1.21 -0.63 9.73
N PRO A 30 0.00 -0.30 9.26
CA PRO A 30 0.24 0.03 7.85
C PRO A 30 0.40 -1.23 7.00
N ILE A 31 -0.68 -2.00 6.85
CA ILE A 31 -0.74 -3.20 6.00
C ILE A 31 -1.29 -2.80 4.64
N LEU A 32 -0.59 -3.11 3.55
CA LEU A 32 -1.05 -2.84 2.19
C LEU A 32 -1.12 -4.15 1.38
N PHE A 33 -2.32 -4.48 0.93
CA PHE A 33 -2.57 -5.57 -0.01
C PHE A 33 -2.72 -4.99 -1.42
N ASP A 34 -1.83 -5.38 -2.32
CA ASP A 34 -1.84 -4.94 -3.69
C ASP A 34 -2.24 -6.08 -4.64
N GLY A 35 -3.49 -6.06 -5.07
CA GLY A 35 -4.03 -7.03 -6.04
C GLY A 35 -3.62 -6.72 -7.49
N ARG A 36 -2.98 -5.58 -7.74
CA ARG A 36 -2.62 -5.08 -9.07
C ARG A 36 -1.12 -4.92 -9.28
N ASN A 37 -0.34 -5.13 -8.22
CA ASN A 37 1.10 -5.01 -8.20
C ASN A 37 1.60 -3.64 -8.72
N LEU A 38 0.95 -2.56 -8.26
CA LEU A 38 1.29 -1.17 -8.56
C LEU A 38 2.58 -0.72 -7.89
N PHE A 39 2.91 -1.26 -6.71
CA PHE A 39 4.08 -0.83 -5.93
C PHE A 39 5.21 -1.87 -5.92
N ASP A 40 6.44 -1.37 -5.78
CA ASP A 40 7.63 -2.19 -5.62
C ASP A 40 7.75 -2.71 -4.17
N PRO A 41 7.93 -4.03 -3.95
CA PRO A 41 8.02 -4.60 -2.60
C PRO A 41 9.15 -4.02 -1.75
N ASP A 42 10.34 -3.84 -2.33
CA ASP A 42 11.53 -3.38 -1.61
C ASP A 42 11.37 -1.91 -1.21
N GLU A 43 10.79 -1.11 -2.09
CA GLU A 43 10.41 0.27 -1.80
C GLU A 43 9.39 0.32 -0.65
N MET A 44 8.32 -0.47 -0.73
CA MET A 44 7.28 -0.49 0.30
C MET A 44 7.80 -0.90 1.68
N GLU A 45 8.68 -1.91 1.74
CA GLU A 45 9.33 -2.32 2.98
C GLU A 45 10.22 -1.20 3.55
N ARG A 46 10.99 -0.52 2.70
CA ARG A 46 11.80 0.64 3.10
C ARG A 46 10.96 1.81 3.61
N PHE A 47 9.75 2.00 3.08
CA PHE A 47 8.79 2.99 3.58
C PHE A 47 8.07 2.55 4.86
N GLY A 48 8.34 1.34 5.36
CA GLY A 48 7.80 0.82 6.61
C GLY A 48 6.37 0.28 6.49
N TRP A 49 5.99 -0.20 5.31
CA TRP A 49 4.73 -0.90 5.09
C TRP A 49 4.88 -2.41 5.26
N VAL A 50 3.84 -3.06 5.79
CA VAL A 50 3.65 -4.50 5.63
C VAL A 50 2.98 -4.73 4.28
N TYR A 51 3.78 -4.98 3.25
CA TYR A 51 3.30 -5.11 1.88
C TYR A 51 3.02 -6.57 1.49
N ARG A 52 1.91 -6.82 0.80
CA ARG A 52 1.51 -8.12 0.26
C ARG A 52 0.97 -7.96 -1.15
N SER A 53 1.65 -8.56 -2.12
CA SER A 53 1.28 -8.55 -3.54
C SER A 53 0.79 -9.92 -4.00
N VAL A 54 0.12 -9.99 -5.15
CA VAL A 54 -0.36 -11.26 -5.73
C VAL A 54 0.66 -11.81 -6.73
N GLY A 55 1.06 -13.07 -6.53
CA GLY A 55 1.87 -13.84 -7.48
C GLY A 55 3.36 -13.47 -7.50
N ARG A 56 3.90 -13.01 -6.37
CA ARG A 56 5.31 -12.62 -6.18
C ARG A 56 5.83 -13.22 -4.88
#